data_AF-A0A8X6FCD1-F1
#
_entry.id   AF-A0A8X6FCD1-F1
#
_cell.length_a   1.000
_cell.length_b   1.000
_cell.length_c   1.000
_cell.angle_alpha   90.00
_cell.angle_beta   90.00
_cell.angle_gamma   90.00
#
_symmetry.space_group_name_H-M   'P 1'
#
loop_
_entity.id
_entity.type
_entity.pdbx_description
1 polymer ?
#
loop_
_entity_poly.entity_id
_entity_poly.type
_entity_poly.pdbx_seq_one_letter_code
_entity_poly.pdbx_strand_id
1 'polypeptide(L)'
;MDLFAGLKSFFKTYVTAIDNNVFRLHYKVTAVVLIAFSILVTGRQYIGDPIDCISRDDIPPNLLDTFCWIRTTFSLPDAWFMKVSQEVPYPGVDKYTPGEKCVYHAYYQWVCFVLFLQTILFYIPRYFWKAMEGGCIKNLILGLNSPILPEETKTSNRKLLV
;
A
#
# COMPACT_ATOMS: atom_id res chain seq x y z
N MET A 1 -17.80 -9.64 -3.51
CA MET A 1 -18.23 -8.32 -4.04
C MET A 1 -18.17 -7.21 -2.96
N ASP A 2 -17.67 -7.51 -1.76
CA ASP A 2 -17.63 -6.61 -0.60
C ASP A 2 -16.50 -5.56 -0.64
N LEU A 3 -15.45 -5.82 -1.43
CA LEU A 3 -14.31 -4.91 -1.62
C LEU A 3 -14.74 -3.58 -2.27
N PHE A 4 -15.64 -3.63 -3.26
CA PHE A 4 -16.18 -2.44 -3.92
C PHE A 4 -17.13 -1.63 -3.02
N ALA A 5 -17.86 -2.30 -2.12
CA ALA A 5 -18.71 -1.63 -1.13
C ALA A 5 -17.87 -0.85 -0.11
N GLY A 6 -16.74 -1.44 0.34
CA GLY A 6 -15.72 -0.75 1.14
C GLY A 6 -15.20 0.49 0.42
N LEU A 7 -14.80 0.36 -0.86
CA LEU A 7 -14.30 1.47 -1.68
C LEU A 7 -15.32 2.60 -1.85
N LYS A 8 -16.61 2.27 -2.03
CA LYS A 8 -17.71 3.25 -2.12
C LYS A 8 -17.88 4.04 -0.82
N SER A 9 -17.64 3.42 0.33
CA SER A 9 -17.65 4.11 1.63
C SER A 9 -16.53 5.16 1.73
N PHE A 10 -15.34 4.87 1.19
CA PHE A 10 -14.22 5.82 1.16
C PHE A 10 -14.50 7.06 0.29
N PHE A 11 -15.24 6.90 -0.81
CA PHE A 11 -15.64 8.00 -1.69
C PHE A 11 -16.82 8.83 -1.17
N LYS A 12 -17.47 8.44 -0.06
CA LYS A 12 -18.53 9.25 0.53
C LYS A 12 -17.98 10.63 0.93
N THR A 13 -18.51 11.67 0.30
CA THR A 13 -18.22 13.06 0.66
C THR A 13 -19.00 13.38 1.93
N TYR A 14 -18.27 13.78 2.98
CA TYR A 14 -18.90 14.25 4.21
C TYR A 14 -19.41 15.67 3.98
N VAL A 15 -20.66 15.91 4.36
CA VAL A 15 -21.35 17.21 4.23
C VAL A 15 -20.67 18.30 5.07
N THR A 16 -20.06 17.90 6.18
CA THR A 16 -19.23 18.76 7.04
C THR A 16 -17.76 18.53 6.75
N ALA A 17 -17.10 19.54 6.18
CA ALA A 17 -15.66 19.55 5.98
C ALA A 17 -14.97 19.94 7.28
N ILE A 18 -14.33 18.96 7.93
CA ILE A 18 -13.56 19.13 9.17
C ILE A 18 -12.05 19.22 8.84
N ASP A 19 -11.68 18.96 7.58
CA ASP A 19 -10.31 18.62 7.21
C ASP A 19 -9.81 19.34 5.95
N ASN A 20 -8.51 19.57 5.89
CA ASN A 20 -7.82 20.14 4.73
C ASN A 20 -7.79 19.14 3.55
N ASN A 21 -7.80 19.66 2.32
CA ASN A 21 -7.70 18.90 1.07
C ASN A 21 -6.43 18.02 1.03
N VAL A 22 -5.32 18.50 1.59
CA VAL A 22 -4.06 17.73 1.67
C VAL A 22 -4.24 16.47 2.51
N PHE A 23 -4.90 16.57 3.67
CA PHE A 23 -5.19 15.39 4.50
C PHE A 23 -6.14 14.44 3.79
N ARG A 24 -7.18 14.98 3.12
CA ARG A 24 -8.11 14.19 2.31
C ARG A 24 -7.43 13.38 1.22
N LEU A 25 -6.40 13.93 0.59
CA LEU A 25 -5.61 13.22 -0.42
C LEU A 25 -4.84 12.04 0.20
N HIS A 26 -4.22 12.23 1.37
CA HIS A 26 -3.43 11.17 2.02
C HIS A 26 -4.29 9.99 2.51
N TYR A 27 -5.31 10.23 3.33
CA TYR A 27 -6.08 9.12 3.91
C TYR A 27 -7.10 8.50 2.95
N LYS A 28 -7.43 9.16 1.83
CA LYS A 28 -8.32 8.59 0.79
C LYS A 28 -7.54 8.08 -0.42
N VAL A 29 -6.78 8.94 -1.09
CA VAL A 29 -6.15 8.60 -2.38
C VAL A 29 -4.94 7.71 -2.15
N THR A 30 -4.00 8.15 -1.31
CA THR A 30 -2.77 7.38 -1.04
C THR A 30 -3.09 6.02 -0.43
N ALA A 31 -4.02 5.95 0.53
CA ALA A 31 -4.46 4.69 1.12
C ALA A 31 -5.05 3.72 0.08
N VAL A 32 -5.90 4.18 -0.84
CA VAL A 32 -6.48 3.33 -1.90
C VAL A 32 -5.41 2.84 -2.86
N VAL A 33 -4.46 3.70 -3.24
CA VAL A 33 -3.34 3.35 -4.12
C VAL A 33 -2.45 2.29 -3.47
N LEU A 34 -2.10 2.46 -2.19
CA LEU A 34 -1.30 1.49 -1.44
C LEU A 34 -2.01 0.13 -1.29
N ILE A 35 -3.32 0.12 -1.05
CA ILE A 35 -4.11 -1.12 -1.01
C ILE A 35 -4.11 -1.80 -2.37
N ALA A 36 -4.31 -1.06 -3.46
CA ALA A 36 -4.30 -1.62 -4.81
C ALA A 36 -2.95 -2.25 -5.15
N PHE A 37 -1.83 -1.57 -4.84
CA PHE A 37 -0.49 -2.14 -5.03
C PHE A 37 -0.24 -3.34 -4.11
N SER A 38 -0.67 -3.30 -2.86
CA SER A 38 -0.55 -4.45 -1.94
C SER A 38 -1.28 -5.67 -2.48
N ILE A 39 -2.51 -5.52 -2.99
CA ILE A 39 -3.27 -6.61 -3.63
C ILE A 39 -2.55 -7.12 -4.88
N LEU A 40 -2.05 -6.23 -5.73
CA LEU A 40 -1.35 -6.61 -6.96
C LEU A 40 -0.09 -7.43 -6.66
N VAL A 41 0.76 -6.94 -5.75
CA VAL A 41 2.00 -7.64 -5.38
C VAL A 41 1.68 -8.97 -4.69
N THR A 42 0.70 -8.99 -3.78
CA THR A 42 0.25 -10.23 -3.12
C THR A 42 -0.26 -11.25 -4.14
N GLY A 43 -1.05 -10.82 -5.12
CA GLY A 43 -1.54 -11.69 -6.18
C GLY A 43 -0.41 -12.32 -6.99
N ARG A 44 0.64 -11.56 -7.31
CA ARG A 44 1.81 -12.09 -8.03
C ARG A 44 2.67 -13.01 -7.19
N GLN A 45 2.79 -12.76 -5.90
CA GLN A 45 3.66 -13.53 -4.99
C GLN A 45 3.04 -14.83 -4.47
N TYR A 46 1.72 -14.88 -4.29
CA TYR A 46 1.03 -16.04 -3.71
C TYR A 46 0.29 -16.90 -4.73
N ILE A 47 -0.13 -16.34 -5.86
CA ILE A 47 -0.92 -17.05 -6.88
C ILE A 47 -0.11 -17.25 -8.17
N GLY A 48 0.87 -16.38 -8.43
CA GLY A 48 1.78 -16.52 -9.56
C GLY A 48 3.13 -17.11 -9.16
N ASP A 49 4.00 -17.29 -10.16
CA ASP A 49 5.37 -17.75 -9.97
C ASP A 49 6.26 -16.58 -9.51
N PRO A 50 6.77 -16.60 -8.26
CA PRO A 50 7.49 -15.46 -7.70
C PRO A 50 8.94 -15.37 -8.22
N ILE A 51 9.51 -16.50 -8.65
CA ILE A 51 10.86 -16.60 -9.22
C ILE A 51 10.97 -17.89 -10.04
N ASP A 52 11.68 -17.80 -11.17
CA ASP A 52 12.04 -18.96 -11.99
C ASP A 52 13.55 -19.26 -11.81
N CYS A 53 13.88 -20.47 -11.39
CA CYS A 53 15.26 -20.93 -11.24
C CYS A 53 15.67 -21.88 -12.38
N ILE A 54 16.91 -21.72 -12.85
CA ILE A 54 17.48 -22.59 -13.86
C ILE A 54 17.99 -23.87 -13.17
N SER A 55 17.35 -25.00 -13.43
CA SER A 55 17.81 -26.32 -12.96
C SER A 55 18.75 -26.97 -13.99
N ARG A 56 19.71 -27.77 -13.50
CA ARG A 56 20.41 -28.76 -14.32
C ARG A 56 20.00 -30.14 -13.82
N ASP A 57 19.36 -30.87 -14.73
CA ASP A 57 18.90 -32.26 -14.71
C ASP A 57 19.12 -33.00 -13.37
N ASP A 58 18.04 -33.08 -12.58
CA ASP A 58 17.75 -34.09 -11.52
C ASP A 58 16.79 -33.55 -10.42
N ILE A 59 16.47 -32.24 -10.43
CA ILE A 59 15.62 -31.61 -9.40
C ILE A 59 14.31 -31.09 -10.01
N PRO A 60 13.14 -31.39 -9.42
CA PRO A 60 11.87 -30.83 -9.89
C PRO A 60 11.88 -29.29 -9.77
N PRO A 61 11.49 -28.56 -10.83
CA PRO A 61 11.63 -27.09 -10.91
C PRO A 61 10.90 -26.38 -9.78
N ASN A 62 9.65 -26.76 -9.50
CA ASN A 62 8.84 -26.16 -8.42
C ASN A 62 9.51 -26.21 -7.03
N LEU A 63 10.27 -27.28 -6.74
CA LEU A 63 10.99 -27.40 -5.47
C LEU A 63 12.20 -26.47 -5.46
N LEU A 64 12.92 -26.38 -6.58
CA LEU A 64 14.04 -25.47 -6.74
C LEU A 64 13.59 -24.01 -6.65
N ASP A 65 12.48 -23.65 -7.30
CA ASP A 65 11.91 -22.30 -7.28
C ASP A 65 11.47 -21.92 -5.85
N THR A 66 10.82 -22.84 -5.14
CA THR A 66 10.45 -22.64 -3.73
C THR A 66 11.69 -22.47 -2.84
N PHE A 67 12.72 -23.28 -3.07
CA PHE A 67 13.97 -23.17 -2.32
C PHE A 67 14.67 -21.85 -2.61
N CYS A 68 14.78 -21.46 -3.87
CA CYS A 68 15.32 -20.16 -4.32
C CYS A 68 14.52 -18.97 -3.78
N TRP A 69 13.20 -19.12 -3.63
CA TRP A 69 12.35 -18.08 -3.07
C TRP A 69 12.54 -17.91 -1.57
N ILE A 70 12.61 -19.01 -0.82
CA ILE A 70 12.79 -18.99 0.64
C ILE A 70 14.23 -18.57 1.00
N ARG A 71 15.22 -19.12 0.30
CA ARG A 71 16.63 -18.74 0.45
C ARG A 71 16.88 -17.47 -0.35
N THR A 72 17.01 -16.35 0.36
CA THR A 72 17.36 -15.04 -0.22
C THR A 72 18.39 -15.18 -1.35
N THR A 73 18.04 -14.67 -2.52
CA THR A 73 18.94 -14.61 -3.68
C THR A 73 19.89 -13.43 -3.55
N PHE A 74 21.05 -13.54 -4.20
CA PHE A 74 22.02 -12.46 -4.27
C PHE A 74 22.40 -12.19 -5.72
N SER A 75 22.76 -10.95 -6.02
CA SER A 75 23.36 -10.54 -7.29
C SER A 75 24.81 -10.12 -7.08
N LEU A 76 25.63 -10.40 -8.08
CA LEU A 76 27.03 -9.97 -8.14
C LEU A 76 27.12 -8.69 -8.98
N PRO A 77 27.55 -7.55 -8.41
CA PRO A 77 27.63 -6.28 -9.14
C PRO A 77 28.67 -6.34 -10.28
N ASP A 78 29.70 -7.16 -10.13
CA ASP A 78 30.74 -7.35 -11.14
C ASP A 78 30.20 -8.06 -12.39
N ALA A 79 29.19 -8.92 -12.22
CA ALA A 79 28.48 -9.61 -13.31
C ALA A 79 27.44 -8.73 -14.03
N TRP A 80 27.25 -7.47 -13.62
CA TRP A 80 26.26 -6.57 -14.24
C TRP A 80 26.75 -5.95 -15.55
N PHE A 81 28.07 -5.79 -15.70
CA PHE A 81 28.71 -5.18 -16.87
C PHE A 81 29.24 -6.21 -17.88
N MET A 82 29.11 -7.51 -17.58
CA MET A 82 29.55 -8.61 -18.45
C MET A 82 28.57 -8.83 -19.61
N LYS A 83 29.06 -9.46 -20.69
CA LYS A 83 28.23 -9.72 -21.86
C LYS A 83 27.28 -10.90 -21.60
N VAL A 84 25.99 -10.59 -21.58
CA VAL A 84 24.89 -11.57 -21.53
C VAL A 84 25.04 -12.56 -22.68
N SER A 85 24.80 -13.84 -22.40
CA SER A 85 24.90 -15.02 -23.29
C SER A 85 26.30 -15.58 -23.57
N GLN A 86 27.38 -14.84 -23.33
CA GLN A 86 28.74 -15.36 -23.53
C GLN A 86 29.46 -15.64 -22.21
N GLU A 87 29.36 -14.72 -21.25
CA GLU A 87 30.02 -14.81 -19.94
C GLU A 87 29.02 -15.08 -18.82
N VAL A 88 27.82 -14.50 -18.91
CA VAL A 88 26.78 -14.61 -17.87
C VAL A 88 25.40 -15.00 -18.43
N PRO A 89 24.61 -15.84 -17.72
CA PRO A 89 23.24 -16.17 -18.12
C PRO A 89 22.28 -14.97 -18.09
N TYR A 90 22.48 -14.06 -17.14
CA TYR A 90 21.66 -12.85 -16.96
C TYR A 90 22.49 -11.78 -16.21
N PRO A 91 22.26 -10.47 -16.44
CA PRO A 91 22.98 -9.42 -15.73
C PRO A 91 22.91 -9.59 -14.20
N GLY A 92 24.08 -9.64 -13.56
CA GLY A 92 24.20 -9.80 -12.10
C GLY A 92 24.05 -11.21 -11.56
N VAL A 93 23.88 -12.21 -12.42
CA VAL A 93 23.80 -13.63 -12.05
C VAL A 93 25.06 -14.32 -12.56
N ASP A 94 25.95 -14.68 -11.65
CA ASP A 94 27.14 -15.47 -11.95
C ASP A 94 27.49 -16.39 -10.77
N LYS A 95 28.47 -17.28 -10.96
CA LYS A 95 29.00 -18.16 -9.92
C LYS A 95 29.69 -17.34 -8.85
N TYR A 96 29.33 -17.56 -7.60
CA TYR A 96 29.98 -16.90 -6.47
C TYR A 96 31.43 -17.36 -6.30
N THR A 97 32.37 -16.41 -6.37
CA THR A 97 33.78 -16.64 -6.02
C THR A 97 34.08 -16.08 -4.62
N PRO A 98 34.81 -16.80 -3.74
CA PRO A 98 35.14 -16.29 -2.42
C PRO A 98 35.93 -14.98 -2.49
N GLY A 99 35.35 -13.89 -1.97
CA GLY A 99 35.95 -12.55 -1.98
C GLY A 99 35.16 -11.52 -2.80
N GLU A 100 34.16 -11.95 -3.57
CA GLU A 100 33.28 -11.06 -4.32
C GLU A 100 32.21 -10.41 -3.43
N LYS A 101 31.78 -9.21 -3.78
CA LYS A 101 30.72 -8.50 -3.07
C LYS A 101 29.35 -9.03 -3.52
N CYS A 102 28.56 -9.55 -2.58
CA CYS A 102 27.20 -10.00 -2.86
C CYS A 102 26.18 -8.94 -2.40
N VAL A 103 25.18 -8.67 -3.25
CA VAL A 103 24.02 -7.85 -2.90
C VAL A 103 22.81 -8.76 -2.72
N TYR A 104 22.25 -8.81 -1.51
CA TYR A 104 21.14 -9.71 -1.15
C TYR A 104 19.77 -9.06 -1.37
N HIS A 105 18.82 -9.82 -1.92
CA HIS A 105 17.48 -9.34 -2.32
C HIS A 105 16.34 -9.89 -1.45
N ALA A 106 16.49 -9.85 -0.12
CA ALA A 106 15.46 -10.36 0.80
C ALA A 106 14.18 -9.51 0.85
N TYR A 107 14.23 -8.28 0.32
CA TYR A 107 13.14 -7.31 0.49
C TYR A 107 11.84 -7.71 -0.21
N TYR A 108 11.91 -8.48 -1.30
CA TYR A 108 10.72 -8.91 -2.06
C TYR A 108 9.69 -9.61 -1.18
N GLN A 109 10.13 -10.45 -0.24
CA GLN A 109 9.25 -11.16 0.69
C GLN A 109 8.46 -10.21 1.61
N TRP A 110 9.03 -9.03 1.93
CA TRP A 110 8.47 -8.10 2.91
C TRP A 110 7.67 -6.95 2.31
N VAL A 111 7.80 -6.69 1.00
CA VAL A 111 7.14 -5.55 0.33
C VAL A 111 5.64 -5.52 0.58
N CYS A 112 4.95 -6.66 0.50
CA CYS A 112 3.51 -6.73 0.76
C CYS A 112 3.15 -6.29 2.18
N PHE A 113 3.89 -6.76 3.19
CA PHE A 113 3.65 -6.40 4.59
C PHE A 113 3.94 -4.93 4.86
N VAL A 114 4.99 -4.39 4.25
CA VAL A 114 5.34 -2.97 4.38
C VAL A 114 4.27 -2.08 3.75
N LEU A 115 3.76 -2.41 2.56
CA LEU A 115 2.68 -1.66 1.90
C LEU A 115 1.38 -1.70 2.71
N PHE A 116 1.06 -2.85 3.31
CA PHE A 116 -0.09 -2.98 4.19
C PHE A 116 0.07 -2.14 5.47
N LEU A 117 1.23 -2.22 6.13
CA LEU A 117 1.52 -1.41 7.31
C LEU A 117 1.50 0.08 6.99
N GLN A 118 2.07 0.48 5.86
CA GLN A 118 2.07 1.86 5.38
C GLN A 118 0.63 2.38 5.22
N THR A 119 -0.27 1.57 4.66
CA THR A 119 -1.70 1.92 4.56
C THR A 119 -2.31 2.20 5.94
N ILE A 120 -2.03 1.35 6.93
CA ILE A 120 -2.50 1.53 8.31
C ILE A 120 -1.94 2.83 8.89
N LEU A 121 -0.63 3.06 8.76
CA LEU A 121 0.04 4.25 9.28
C LEU A 121 -0.53 5.54 8.68
N PHE A 122 -0.86 5.57 7.38
CA PHE A 122 -1.51 6.72 6.76
C PHE A 122 -2.95 6.95 7.23
N TYR A 123 -3.62 5.92 7.75
CA TYR A 123 -4.97 6.04 8.30
C TYR A 123 -4.99 6.50 9.77
N ILE A 124 -3.90 6.29 10.53
CA ILE A 124 -3.81 6.67 11.95
C ILE A 124 -4.08 8.17 12.19
N PRO A 125 -3.46 9.13 11.46
CA PRO A 125 -3.71 10.55 11.68
C PRO A 125 -5.20 10.92 11.51
N ARG A 126 -5.87 10.28 10.54
CA ARG A 126 -7.32 10.47 10.32
C ARG A 126 -8.13 9.94 11.49
N TYR A 127 -7.78 8.76 11.98
CA TYR A 127 -8.46 8.16 13.13
C TYR A 127 -8.31 9.04 14.38
N PHE A 128 -7.09 9.49 14.65
CA PHE A 128 -6.80 10.35 15.79
C PHE A 128 -7.51 11.71 15.69
N TRP A 129 -7.47 12.35 14.52
CA TRP A 129 -8.20 13.61 14.29
C TRP A 129 -9.69 13.46 14.53
N LYS A 130 -10.29 12.38 14.02
CA LYS A 130 -11.73 12.11 14.22
C LYS A 130 -12.07 11.83 15.68
N ALA A 131 -11.17 11.19 16.43
CA ALA A 131 -11.33 10.93 17.85
C ALA A 131 -11.24 12.23 18.68
N MET A 132 -10.27 13.10 18.37
CA MET A 132 -10.13 14.41 19.02
C MET A 132 -11.26 15.38 18.69
N GLU A 133 -11.70 15.41 17.43
CA GLU A 133 -12.77 16.29 16.98
C GLU A 133 -14.08 16.03 17.73
N GLY A 134 -14.38 14.76 18.06
CA GLY A 134 -15.51 14.40 18.93
C GLY A 134 -16.91 14.85 18.45
N GLY A 135 -17.03 15.38 17.23
CA GLY A 135 -18.26 16.00 16.73
C GLY A 135 -18.42 17.48 17.09
N CYS A 136 -17.39 18.15 17.58
CA CYS A 136 -17.39 19.57 17.93
C CYS A 136 -17.93 20.45 16.79
N ILE A 137 -17.36 20.33 15.58
CA ILE A 137 -17.81 21.10 14.41
C ILE A 137 -19.25 20.77 14.01
N LYS A 138 -19.68 19.52 14.18
CA LYS A 138 -21.08 19.14 13.88
C LYS A 138 -22.05 19.81 14.87
N ASN A 139 -21.68 19.85 16.13
CA ASN A 139 -22.46 20.50 17.18
C ASN A 139 -22.46 22.02 17.01
N LEU A 140 -21.34 22.63 16.60
CA LEU A 140 -21.25 24.06 16.33
C LEU A 140 -22.10 24.48 15.12
N ILE A 141 -22.14 23.65 14.07
CA ILE A 141 -22.89 23.98 12.86
C ILE A 141 -24.41 23.81 13.06
N LEU A 142 -24.87 23.07 14.08
CA LEU A 142 -26.31 22.89 14.40
C LEU A 142 -27.19 22.61 13.15
N GLY A 143 -26.66 21.89 12.16
CA GLY A 143 -27.38 21.59 10.92
C GLY A 143 -27.54 22.75 9.92
N LEU A 144 -26.98 23.95 10.16
CA LEU A 144 -27.05 25.11 9.24
C LEU A 144 -26.41 24.86 7.86
N ASN A 145 -25.65 23.78 7.70
CA ASN A 145 -25.07 23.35 6.42
C ASN A 145 -26.11 22.62 5.53
N SER A 146 -27.26 22.19 6.07
CA SER A 146 -28.30 21.55 5.26
C SER A 146 -29.08 22.57 4.42
N PRO A 147 -29.21 22.41 3.09
CA PRO A 147 -29.96 23.32 2.24
C PRO A 147 -31.49 23.24 2.45
N ILE A 148 -31.97 22.23 3.16
CA ILE A 148 -33.40 21.98 3.39
C ILE A 148 -33.66 22.05 4.91
N LEU A 149 -33.46 23.22 5.51
CA LEU A 149 -33.78 23.48 6.91
C LEU A 149 -35.02 24.37 7.02
N PRO A 150 -36.01 24.05 7.86
CA PRO A 150 -37.12 24.96 8.14
C PRO A 150 -36.61 26.31 8.64
N GLU A 151 -37.17 27.41 8.12
CA GLU A 151 -36.72 28.78 8.45
C GLU A 151 -36.84 29.09 9.96
N GLU A 152 -37.81 28.48 10.65
CA GLU A 152 -37.96 28.57 12.10
C GLU A 152 -36.75 28.00 12.85
N THR A 153 -36.35 26.77 12.49
CA THR A 153 -35.20 26.08 13.09
C THR A 153 -33.88 26.79 12.78
N LYS A 154 -33.74 27.30 11.55
CA LYS A 154 -32.57 28.08 11.11
C LYS A 154 -32.41 29.37 11.91
N THR A 155 -33.51 30.09 12.16
CA THR A 155 -33.51 31.32 12.95
C THR A 155 -33.18 31.04 14.42
N SER A 156 -33.72 29.96 14.99
CA SER A 156 -33.40 29.52 16.36
C SER A 156 -31.92 29.14 16.51
N ASN A 157 -31.39 28.31 15.60
CA ASN A 157 -30.01 27.87 15.68
C ASN A 157 -29.02 29.02 15.43
N ARG A 158 -29.36 30.02 14.60
CA ARG A 158 -28.56 31.24 14.42
C ARG A 158 -28.48 32.09 15.69
N LYS A 159 -29.56 32.17 16.48
CA LYS A 159 -29.56 32.92 17.76
C LYS A 159 -28.70 32.26 18.83
N LEU A 160 -28.52 30.94 18.79
CA LEU A 160 -27.65 30.22 19.74
C LEU A 160 -26.15 30.44 19.47
N LEU A 161 -25.80 31.01 18.30
CA LEU A 161 -24.42 31.25 17.88
C LEU A 161 -23.97 32.71 17.99
N VAL A 162 -24.88 33.63 18.37
CA VAL A 162 -24.65 35.08 18.50
C VAL A 162 -24.68 35.49 19.96
#